data_AF-A0A662G550-F1
#
_entry.id   AF-A0A662G550-F1
#
_cell.length_a   1.000
_cell.length_b   1.000
_cell.length_c   1.000
_cell.angle_alpha   90.00
_cell.angle_beta   90.00
_cell.angle_gamma   90.00
#
_symmetry.space_group_name_H-M   'P 1'
#
loop_
_entity.id
_entity.type
_entity.pdbx_description
1 polymer ?
#
loop_
_entity_poly.entity_id
_entity_poly.type
_entity_poly.pdbx_seq_one_letter_code
_entity_poly.pdbx_strand_id
1 'polypeptide(L)'
;LVCLGGEAGTLIEVLVAYLNAKPVIVITDTGYLTDKLQLLVDKEGYIDSRKITKIVFEKDPEKAAEKAYKLGKRCLEEKQGKI
;
A
#
# COMPACT_ATOMS: atom_id res chain seq x y z
N LEU A 1 -2.88 -5.26 -1.40
CA LEU A 1 -2.27 -5.72 -0.13
C LEU A 1 -2.67 -4.72 0.94
N VAL A 2 -3.14 -5.20 2.09
CA VAL A 2 -3.28 -4.39 3.29
C VAL A 2 -2.32 -4.95 4.33
N CYS A 3 -1.43 -4.11 4.85
CA CYS A 3 -0.43 -4.45 5.84
C CYS A 3 -0.87 -3.90 7.20
N LEU A 4 -0.93 -4.75 8.23
CA LEU A 4 -1.22 -4.38 9.62
C LEU A 4 -0.03 -4.79 10.51
N GLY A 5 0.83 -3.82 10.84
CA GLY A 5 2.05 -4.11 11.60
C GLY A 5 3.01 -5.06 10.89
N GLY A 6 4.08 -5.48 11.58
CA GLY A 6 5.05 -6.44 11.08
C GLY A 6 6.49 -5.92 10.96
N GLU A 7 7.42 -6.87 10.88
CA GLU A 7 8.87 -6.63 10.85
C GLU A 7 9.43 -6.80 9.43
N ALA A 8 10.70 -7.21 9.31
CA ALA A 8 11.41 -7.35 8.04
C ALA A 8 10.66 -8.22 7.00
N GLY A 9 10.03 -9.32 7.43
CA GLY A 9 9.26 -10.20 6.52
C GLY A 9 8.10 -9.47 5.86
N THR A 10 7.31 -8.75 6.66
CA THR A 10 6.15 -7.98 6.15
C THR A 10 6.59 -6.79 5.30
N LEU A 11 7.71 -6.14 5.64
CA LEU A 11 8.30 -5.13 4.77
C LEU A 11 8.62 -5.70 3.38
N ILE A 12 9.23 -6.89 3.31
CA ILE A 12 9.52 -7.55 2.03
C ILE A 12 8.23 -7.79 1.25
N GLU A 13 7.14 -8.25 1.89
CA GLU A 13 5.85 -8.45 1.23
C GLU A 13 5.27 -7.15 0.66
N VAL A 14 5.41 -6.04 1.39
CA VAL A 14 5.01 -4.71 0.92
C VAL A 14 5.81 -4.29 -0.32
N LEU A 15 7.14 -4.47 -0.30
CA LEU A 15 8.00 -4.16 -1.44
C LEU A 15 7.69 -5.05 -2.65
N VAL A 16 7.46 -6.34 -2.44
CA VAL A 16 7.06 -7.28 -3.50
C VAL A 16 5.71 -6.86 -4.10
N ALA A 17 4.74 -6.45 -3.28
CA ALA A 17 3.46 -5.96 -3.77
C ALA A 17 3.61 -4.67 -4.60
N TYR A 18 4.42 -3.72 -4.13
CA TYR A 18 4.77 -2.51 -4.87
C TYR A 18 5.35 -2.85 -6.25
N LEU A 19 6.39 -3.69 -6.30
CA LEU A 19 7.07 -4.14 -7.53
C LEU A 19 6.14 -4.85 -8.53
N ASN A 20 5.06 -5.45 -8.05
CA ASN A 20 4.05 -6.11 -8.88
C ASN A 20 2.87 -5.19 -9.26
N ALA A 21 3.02 -3.88 -9.07
CA ALA A 21 1.96 -2.88 -9.28
C ALA A 21 0.63 -3.22 -8.56
N LYS A 22 0.71 -3.94 -7.44
CA LYS A 22 -0.47 -4.23 -6.62
C LYS A 22 -0.75 -3.00 -5.74
N PRO A 23 -1.99 -2.53 -5.61
CA PRO A 23 -2.32 -1.48 -4.65
C PRO A 23 -1.89 -1.89 -3.23
N VAL A 24 -1.19 -0.99 -2.54
CA VAL A 24 -0.67 -1.24 -1.18
C VAL A 24 -1.27 -0.22 -0.22
N ILE A 25 -1.81 -0.72 0.89
CA ILE A 25 -2.23 0.08 2.04
C ILE A 25 -1.45 -0.41 3.26
N VAL A 26 -0.86 0.51 4.01
CA VAL A 26 -0.17 0.26 5.26
C VAL A 26 -0.95 0.91 6.39
N ILE A 27 -1.39 0.09 7.34
CA ILE A 27 -2.02 0.58 8.56
C ILE A 27 -0.91 1.04 9.52
N THR A 28 -0.93 2.32 9.88
CA THR A 28 0.10 2.98 10.70
C THR A 28 -0.31 3.09 12.17
N ASP A 29 0.61 3.57 13.01
CA ASP A 29 0.48 3.66 14.47
C ASP A 29 0.24 2.29 15.12
N THR A 30 0.90 1.26 14.57
CA THR A 30 0.84 -0.12 15.06
C THR A 30 1.98 -0.43 16.03
N GLY A 31 3.03 0.39 16.08
CA GLY A 31 4.23 0.21 16.90
C GLY A 31 5.31 -0.64 16.23
N TYR A 32 5.06 -1.16 15.03
CA TYR A 32 5.97 -2.05 14.32
C TYR A 32 6.86 -1.31 13.31
N LEU A 33 7.87 -2.01 12.79
CA LEU A 33 8.80 -1.46 11.80
C LEU A 33 8.09 -0.95 10.53
N THR A 34 6.99 -1.58 10.12
CA THR A 34 6.20 -1.14 8.95
C THR A 34 5.67 0.28 9.07
N ASP A 35 5.48 0.82 10.29
CA ASP A 35 5.11 2.23 10.50
C ASP A 35 6.19 3.19 9.94
N LYS A 36 7.46 2.78 9.94
CA LYS A 36 8.58 3.61 9.45
C LYS A 36 8.64 3.68 7.92
N LEU A 37 7.86 2.88 7.20
CA LEU A 37 7.86 2.88 5.74
C LEU A 37 7.43 4.25 5.16
N GLN A 38 6.63 5.02 5.90
CA GLN A 38 6.25 6.40 5.51
C GLN A 38 7.46 7.34 5.36
N LEU A 39 8.60 7.02 5.99
CA LEU A 39 9.83 7.80 5.90
C LEU A 39 10.63 7.50 4.62
N LEU A 40 10.31 6.41 3.92
CA LEU A 40 11.02 5.95 2.73
C LEU A 40 10.33 6.36 1.41
N VAL A 41 9.08 6.80 1.48
CA VAL A 41 8.33 7.22 0.30
C VAL A 41 8.52 8.71 0.03
N ASP A 42 8.37 9.12 -1.24
CA ASP A 42 8.24 10.53 -1.59
C ASP A 42 6.90 11.12 -1.10
N LYS A 43 6.72 12.43 -1.28
CA LYS A 43 5.50 13.15 -0.86
C LYS A 43 4.21 12.65 -1.52
N GLU A 44 4.32 11.89 -2.61
CA GLU A 44 3.19 11.33 -3.34
C GLU A 44 2.91 9.86 -2.97
N GLY A 45 3.78 9.24 -2.16
CA GLY A 45 3.64 7.86 -1.70
C GLY A 45 4.38 6.83 -2.55
N TYR A 46 5.37 7.23 -3.36
CA TYR A 46 6.18 6.30 -4.16
C TYR A 46 7.51 5.97 -3.48
N ILE A 47 7.91 4.69 -3.52
CA ILE A 47 9.18 4.24 -2.94
C ILE A 47 10.38 4.60 -3.84
N ASP A 48 10.19 4.53 -5.16
CA ASP A 48 11.28 4.67 -6.11
C ASP A 48 10.94 5.59 -7.29
N SER A 49 11.94 5.91 -8.10
CA SER A 49 11.81 6.78 -9.27
C SER A 49 10.91 6.23 -10.36
N ARG A 50 10.61 4.92 -10.34
CA ARG A 50 9.73 4.27 -11.34
C ARG A 50 8.26 4.54 -11.09
N LYS A 51 7.89 4.93 -9.86
CA LYS A 51 6.54 5.35 -9.46
C LYS A 51 5.43 4.40 -9.92
N ILE A 52 5.66 3.08 -9.80
CA ILE A 52 4.79 2.04 -10.36
C ILE A 52 3.43 1.92 -9.67
N THR A 53 3.35 2.20 -8.37
CA THR A 53 2.08 2.26 -7.62
C THR A 53 2.25 3.11 -6.37
N LYS A 54 1.19 3.73 -5.87
CA LYS A 54 1.25 4.53 -4.63
C LYS A 54 1.04 3.63 -3.42
N ILE A 55 1.87 3.81 -2.40
CA ILE A 55 1.60 3.27 -1.07
C ILE A 55 0.72 4.27 -0.31
N VAL A 56 -0.41 3.77 0.19
CA VAL A 56 -1.35 4.55 0.97
C VAL A 56 -1.15 4.23 2.44
N PHE A 57 -0.98 5.26 3.26
CA PHE A 57 -0.92 5.13 4.71
C PHE A 57 -2.28 5.53 5.31
N GLU A 58 -2.75 4.76 6.28
CA GLU A 58 -4.00 5.01 6.98
C GLU A 58 -3.91 4.50 8.41
N LYS A 59 -4.43 5.23 9.38
CA LYS A 59 -4.42 4.80 10.79
C LYS A 59 -5.69 4.01 11.14
N ASP A 60 -6.81 4.39 10.54
CA ASP A 60 -8.12 3.83 10.84
C ASP A 60 -8.35 2.54 10.03
N PRO A 61 -8.52 1.37 10.68
CA PRO A 61 -8.67 0.10 9.98
C PRO A 61 -9.95 0.04 9.12
N GLU A 62 -11.02 0.71 9.49
CA GLU A 62 -12.26 0.75 8.70
C GLU A 62 -12.05 1.55 7.41
N LYS A 63 -11.38 2.71 7.51
CA LYS A 63 -11.01 3.51 6.34
C LYS A 63 -10.00 2.77 5.46
N ALA A 64 -9.07 2.02 6.06
CA ALA A 64 -8.12 1.20 5.31
C ALA A 64 -8.85 0.12 4.49
N ALA A 65 -9.84 -0.54 5.08
CA ALA A 65 -10.68 -1.53 4.38
C ALA A 65 -11.49 -0.88 3.24
N GLU A 66 -12.09 0.28 3.48
CA GLU A 66 -12.84 1.01 2.45
C GLU A 66 -11.94 1.40 1.26
N LYS A 67 -10.75 1.95 1.54
CA LYS A 67 -9.75 2.28 0.52
C LYS A 67 -9.30 1.03 -0.23
N ALA A 68 -9.10 -0.09 0.46
CA ALA A 68 -8.69 -1.36 -0.15
C ALA A 68 -9.73 -1.84 -1.16
N TYR A 69 -11.00 -1.79 -0.79
CA TYR A 69 -12.12 -2.15 -1.67
C TYR A 69 -12.17 -1.24 -2.91
N LYS A 70 -12.12 0.09 -2.71
CA LYS A 70 -12.17 1.07 -3.81
C LYS A 70 -11.00 0.89 -4.79
N LEU A 71 -9.77 0.77 -4.28
CA LEU A 71 -8.57 0.57 -5.11
C LEU A 71 -8.59 -0.78 -5.82
N GLY A 72 -8.99 -1.85 -5.13
CA GLY A 72 -9.11 -3.19 -5.71
C GLY A 72 -10.13 -3.23 -6.84
N LYS A 73 -11.31 -2.64 -6.62
CA LYS A 73 -12.37 -2.54 -7.63
C LYS A 73 -11.90 -1.79 -8.87
N ARG A 74 -11.28 -0.62 -8.69
CA ARG A 74 -10.75 0.17 -9.81
C ARG A 74 -9.70 -0.59 -10.62
N CYS A 75 -8.76 -1.27 -9.94
CA CYS A 75 -7.74 -2.07 -10.60
C CYS A 75 -8.34 -3.24 -11.41
N LEU A 76 -9.44 -3.84 -10.93
CA LEU A 76 -10.19 -4.85 -11.68
C LEU A 76 -10.88 -4.26 -12.91
N GLU A 77 -11.49 -3.09 -12.79
CA GLU A 77 -12.17 -2.41 -13.89
C GLU A 77 -11.18 -1.99 -14.99
N GLU A 78 -10.02 -1.42 -14.63
CA GLU A 78 -8.91 -1.10 -15.53
C GLU A 78 -8.42 -2.35 -16.28
N LYS A 79 -8.21 -3.47 -15.57
CA LYS A 79 -7.81 -4.75 -16.19
C LYS A 79 -8.85 -5.35 -17.12
N GLN A 80 -10.12 -5.01 -16.93
CA GLN A 80 -11.24 -5.46 -17.77
C GLN A 80 -11.53 -4.49 -18.93
N GLY A 81 -10.76 -3.40 -19.06
CA GLY A 81 -10.98 -2.37 -20.08
C GLY A 81 -12.30 -1.61 -19.91
N LYS A 82 -12.84 -1.56 -18.68
CA LYS A 82 -14.12 -0.90 -18.38
C LYS A 82 -13.98 0.61 -18.14
N ILE A 83 -12.75 1.07 -17.96
CA ILE A 83 -12.31 2.47 -17.77
C ILE A 83 -10.87 2.60 -18.26
#